data_AF-A0A255DRD8-F1
#
_entry.id   AF-A0A255DRD8-F1
#
_cell.length_a   1.000
_cell.length_b   1.000
_cell.length_c   1.000
_cell.angle_alpha   90.00
_cell.angle_beta   90.00
_cell.angle_gamma   90.00
#
_symmetry.space_group_name_H-M   'P 1'
#
loop_
_entity.id
_entity.type
_entity.pdbx_description
1 polymer ?
#
loop_
_entity_poly.entity_id
_entity_poly.type
_entity_poly.pdbx_seq_one_letter_code
_entity_poly.pdbx_strand_id
1 'polypeptide(L)'
;MSDAEPHKTDTTAGLAPLAGQLEKIAEQLGVKSVLVMRSEPDSMVVSATAGEATQQYTVGAAGRKALEDKSRVPLYCEQVVDSDSALFVRDSRNDATFAGNEDEVEFGLHNYLGLPVHDGSGKVVGTVCVLDDSAREYTDKERAQLSAFAGEVDMALCISAMPVPQLDCFSDRPTRLSRTPIHVAISDFWKARDSSHWLSSLLIMNGWI
;
A
#
# COMPACT_ATOMS: atom_id res chain seq x y z
N MET A 1 -27.84 -9.79 -24.16
CA MET A 1 -26.60 -10.17 -23.44
C MET A 1 -26.33 -8.99 -22.53
N SER A 2 -26.37 -9.21 -21.22
CA SER A 2 -26.22 -8.13 -20.24
C SER A 2 -24.79 -7.63 -20.33
N ASP A 3 -24.58 -6.40 -20.80
CA ASP A 3 -23.32 -5.68 -20.61
C ASP A 3 -23.22 -5.39 -19.11
N ALA A 4 -22.65 -6.32 -18.36
CA ALA A 4 -22.25 -6.07 -16.99
C ALA A 4 -21.22 -4.94 -17.02
N GLU A 5 -21.44 -3.89 -16.21
CA GLU A 5 -20.45 -2.81 -16.09
C GLU A 5 -19.08 -3.41 -15.76
N PRO A 6 -18.01 -2.95 -16.40
CA PRO A 6 -16.67 -3.47 -16.17
C PRO A 6 -16.31 -3.28 -14.70
N HIS A 7 -15.95 -4.40 -14.08
CA HIS A 7 -15.43 -4.46 -12.72
C HIS A 7 -14.23 -3.53 -12.58
N LYS A 8 -14.21 -2.74 -11.50
CA LYS A 8 -13.15 -1.76 -11.26
C LYS A 8 -12.36 -2.16 -10.03
N THR A 9 -11.06 -2.38 -10.23
CA THR A 9 -10.09 -2.55 -9.15
C THR A 9 -10.12 -1.34 -8.23
N ASP A 10 -10.14 -1.57 -6.91
CA ASP A 10 -10.17 -0.53 -5.89
C ASP A 10 -9.22 -0.84 -4.73
N THR A 11 -8.62 0.19 -4.13
CA THR A 11 -7.58 0.07 -3.11
C THR A 11 -7.63 1.23 -2.12
N THR A 12 -7.27 0.96 -0.86
CA THR A 12 -6.86 2.01 0.09
C THR A 12 -5.61 2.76 -0.41
N ALA A 13 -5.40 3.99 0.06
CA ALA A 13 -4.32 4.86 -0.41
C ALA A 13 -2.91 4.24 -0.28
N GLY A 14 -2.67 3.46 0.78
CA GLY A 14 -1.37 2.78 0.98
C GLY A 14 -1.11 1.65 -0.02
N LEU A 15 -2.15 1.09 -0.65
CA LEU A 15 -2.05 0.01 -1.63
C LEU A 15 -2.25 0.47 -3.07
N ALA A 16 -2.51 1.76 -3.31
CA ALA A 16 -2.70 2.32 -4.65
C ALA A 16 -1.57 1.99 -5.65
N PRO A 17 -0.27 1.97 -5.26
CA PRO A 17 0.80 1.55 -6.17
C PRO A 17 0.69 0.10 -6.66
N LEU A 18 0.00 -0.76 -5.92
CA LEU A 18 -0.15 -2.18 -6.22
C LEU A 18 -1.43 -2.53 -7.01
N ALA A 19 -2.32 -1.55 -7.25
CA ALA A 19 -3.61 -1.78 -7.92
C ALA A 19 -3.45 -2.48 -9.29
N GLY A 20 -2.50 -2.01 -10.13
CA GLY A 20 -2.27 -2.61 -11.44
C GLY A 20 -1.68 -4.02 -11.40
N GLN A 21 -1.06 -4.42 -10.29
CA GLN A 21 -0.59 -5.79 -10.11
C GLN A 21 -1.69 -6.71 -9.60
N LEU A 22 -2.53 -6.21 -8.69
CA LEU A 22 -3.72 -6.91 -8.21
C LEU A 22 -4.65 -7.28 -9.38
N GLU A 23 -4.88 -6.34 -10.30
CA GLU A 23 -5.68 -6.55 -11.51
C GLU A 23 -5.07 -7.61 -12.43
N LYS A 24 -3.76 -7.55 -12.69
CA LYS A 24 -3.05 -8.56 -13.48
C LYS A 24 -3.13 -9.95 -12.88
N ILE A 25 -3.08 -10.08 -11.55
CA ILE A 25 -3.22 -11.38 -10.88
C ILE A 25 -4.63 -11.92 -11.09
N ALA A 26 -5.66 -11.08 -10.94
CA ALA A 26 -7.05 -11.48 -11.18
C ALA A 26 -7.23 -12.01 -12.62
N GLU A 27 -6.71 -11.30 -13.61
CA GLU A 27 -6.77 -11.70 -15.02
C GLU A 27 -5.98 -12.97 -15.33
N GLN A 28 -4.74 -13.08 -14.84
CA GLN A 28 -3.86 -14.20 -15.15
C GLN A 28 -4.29 -15.50 -14.48
N LEU A 29 -4.80 -15.41 -13.25
CA LEU A 29 -5.38 -16.57 -12.57
C LEU A 29 -6.79 -16.83 -13.11
N GLY A 30 -7.51 -15.84 -13.63
CA GLY A 30 -8.89 -16.02 -14.07
C GLY A 30 -9.79 -16.46 -12.91
N VAL A 31 -9.60 -15.83 -11.74
CA VAL A 31 -10.40 -16.04 -10.53
C VAL A 31 -11.48 -14.97 -10.42
N LYS A 32 -12.53 -15.23 -9.64
CA LYS A 32 -13.61 -14.26 -9.42
C LYS A 32 -13.17 -13.08 -8.58
N SER A 33 -12.26 -13.28 -7.62
CA SER A 33 -11.77 -12.22 -6.75
C SER A 33 -10.30 -12.38 -6.39
N VAL A 34 -9.61 -11.26 -6.26
CA VAL A 34 -8.34 -11.13 -5.53
C VAL A 34 -8.49 -10.01 -4.52
N LEU A 35 -8.20 -10.29 -3.26
CA LEU A 35 -8.39 -9.37 -2.14
C LEU A 35 -7.11 -9.18 -1.34
N VAL A 36 -6.94 -7.97 -0.80
CA VAL A 36 -6.09 -7.72 0.36
C VAL A 36 -7.01 -7.40 1.53
N MET A 37 -6.99 -8.24 2.56
CA MET A 37 -7.80 -8.08 3.77
C MET A 37 -6.93 -7.56 4.91
N ARG A 38 -7.43 -6.62 5.68
CA ARG A 38 -6.84 -6.16 6.95
C ARG A 38 -7.57 -6.81 8.11
N SER A 39 -6.80 -7.33 9.07
CA SER A 39 -7.30 -7.90 10.31
C SER A 39 -7.56 -6.81 11.35
N GLU A 40 -8.79 -6.74 11.84
CA GLU A 40 -9.21 -5.93 12.99
C GLU A 40 -9.60 -6.85 14.16
N PRO A 41 -9.82 -6.34 15.40
CA PRO A 41 -10.09 -7.19 16.55
C PRO A 41 -11.28 -8.15 16.39
N ASP A 42 -12.34 -7.72 15.72
CA ASP A 42 -13.59 -8.49 15.56
C ASP A 42 -14.03 -8.66 14.10
N SER A 43 -13.23 -8.19 13.14
CA SER A 43 -13.58 -8.20 11.72
C SER A 43 -12.38 -8.33 10.78
N MET A 44 -12.67 -8.68 9.53
CA MET A 44 -11.74 -8.68 8.41
C MET A 44 -12.22 -7.67 7.38
N VAL A 45 -11.40 -6.65 7.08
CA VAL A 45 -11.79 -5.47 6.30
C VAL A 45 -11.07 -5.44 4.95
N VAL A 46 -11.82 -5.26 3.86
CA VAL A 46 -11.27 -5.17 2.51
C VAL A 46 -10.42 -3.90 2.38
N SER A 47 -9.13 -4.07 2.09
CA SER A 47 -8.16 -2.99 1.85
C SER A 47 -7.80 -2.83 0.37
N ALA A 48 -7.98 -3.86 -0.43
CA ALA A 48 -7.90 -3.82 -1.89
C ALA A 48 -8.69 -4.98 -2.52
N THR A 49 -9.20 -4.78 -3.72
CA THR A 49 -10.07 -5.72 -4.44
C THR A 49 -9.87 -5.63 -5.95
N ALA A 50 -9.86 -6.77 -6.64
CA ALA A 50 -9.88 -6.88 -8.10
C ALA A 50 -10.65 -8.13 -8.56
N GLY A 51 -11.07 -8.14 -9.82
CA GLY A 51 -11.85 -9.23 -10.43
C GLY A 51 -13.35 -8.98 -10.46
N GLU A 52 -14.11 -9.97 -10.93
CA GLU A 52 -15.55 -9.87 -11.15
C GLU A 52 -16.36 -9.66 -9.85
N ALA A 53 -15.87 -10.18 -8.73
CA ALA A 53 -16.55 -10.04 -7.44
C ALA A 53 -16.31 -8.66 -6.77
N THR A 54 -15.67 -7.69 -7.44
CA THR A 54 -15.45 -6.32 -6.91
C THR A 54 -16.74 -5.60 -6.53
N GLN A 55 -17.88 -5.97 -7.14
CA GLN A 55 -19.19 -5.41 -6.76
C GLN A 55 -19.67 -5.86 -5.37
N GLN A 56 -19.18 -7.01 -4.90
CA GLN A 56 -19.51 -7.58 -3.58
C GLN A 56 -18.48 -7.16 -2.54
N TYR A 57 -17.19 -7.20 -2.89
CA TYR A 57 -16.09 -6.78 -2.02
C TYR A 57 -15.62 -5.37 -2.34
N THR A 58 -16.33 -4.37 -1.82
CA THR A 58 -15.90 -2.97 -1.90
C THR A 58 -14.87 -2.65 -0.82
N VAL A 59 -13.94 -1.72 -1.10
CA VAL A 59 -12.95 -1.29 -0.08
C VAL A 59 -13.68 -0.72 1.14
N GLY A 60 -13.31 -1.21 2.32
CA GLY A 60 -13.96 -0.88 3.59
C GLY A 60 -15.12 -1.80 3.99
N ALA A 61 -15.59 -2.69 3.10
CA ALA A 61 -16.49 -3.78 3.49
C ALA A 61 -15.81 -4.68 4.53
N ALA A 62 -16.58 -5.23 5.46
CA ALA A 62 -16.05 -5.98 6.59
C ALA A 62 -16.90 -7.23 6.88
N GLY A 63 -16.23 -8.38 7.03
CA GLY A 63 -16.82 -9.62 7.54
C GLY A 63 -16.54 -9.78 9.03
N ARG A 64 -17.51 -10.26 9.81
CA ARG A 64 -17.37 -10.41 11.27
C ARG A 64 -16.70 -11.74 11.60
N LYS A 65 -15.59 -11.70 12.35
CA LYS A 65 -14.86 -12.90 12.80
C LYS A 65 -15.70 -13.81 13.69
N ALA A 66 -15.49 -15.11 13.61
CA ALA A 66 -16.09 -16.08 14.52
C ALA A 66 -15.44 -16.02 15.92
N LEU A 67 -14.14 -15.72 15.98
CA LEU A 67 -13.33 -15.73 17.20
C LEU A 67 -13.51 -17.08 17.93
N GLU A 68 -13.79 -17.03 19.22
CA GLU A 68 -14.01 -18.22 20.06
C GLU A 68 -15.41 -18.84 19.91
N ASP A 69 -16.30 -18.27 19.09
CA ASP A 69 -17.66 -18.76 18.91
C ASP A 69 -17.69 -20.00 18.00
N LYS A 70 -17.60 -21.17 18.64
CA LYS A 70 -17.66 -22.48 17.98
C LYS A 70 -19.00 -22.79 17.28
N SER A 71 -20.03 -21.96 17.47
CA SER A 71 -21.29 -22.12 16.73
C SER A 71 -21.25 -21.50 15.34
N ARG A 72 -20.20 -20.73 15.03
CA ARG A 72 -20.01 -20.07 13.74
C ARG A 72 -18.87 -20.71 12.96
N VAL A 73 -18.98 -20.65 11.63
CA VAL A 73 -17.89 -20.99 10.72
C VAL A 73 -16.93 -19.80 10.67
N PRO A 74 -15.61 -19.97 10.93
CA PRO A 74 -14.64 -18.89 10.83
C PRO A 74 -14.50 -18.41 9.39
N LEU A 75 -14.16 -17.13 9.21
CA LEU A 75 -13.81 -16.61 7.89
C LEU A 75 -12.53 -17.29 7.39
N TYR A 76 -12.37 -17.48 6.08
CA TYR A 76 -11.13 -18.07 5.55
C TYR A 76 -9.90 -17.23 5.94
N CYS A 77 -10.00 -15.92 5.79
CA CYS A 77 -8.93 -14.99 6.10
C CYS A 77 -8.67 -14.86 7.61
N GLU A 78 -9.67 -15.09 8.45
CA GLU A 78 -9.50 -15.22 9.91
C GLU A 78 -8.61 -16.41 10.25
N GLN A 79 -8.88 -17.60 9.67
CA GLN A 79 -8.08 -18.79 9.90
C GLN A 79 -6.60 -18.60 9.48
N VAL A 80 -6.36 -17.90 8.37
CA VAL A 80 -4.98 -17.56 7.92
C VAL A 80 -4.28 -16.67 8.95
N VAL A 81 -4.97 -15.66 9.46
CA VAL A 81 -4.42 -14.75 10.48
C VAL A 81 -4.13 -15.48 11.78
N ASP A 82 -5.05 -16.30 12.25
CA ASP A 82 -4.94 -17.01 13.53
C ASP A 82 -3.85 -18.09 13.52
N SER A 83 -3.61 -18.70 12.35
CA SER A 83 -2.60 -19.75 12.18
C SER A 83 -1.24 -19.25 11.69
N ASP A 84 -1.14 -18.00 11.23
CA ASP A 84 0.02 -17.47 10.50
C ASP A 84 0.51 -18.43 9.41
N SER A 85 -0.46 -18.97 8.64
CA SER A 85 -0.17 -19.98 7.63
C SER A 85 -1.08 -19.87 6.43
N ALA A 86 -0.57 -20.32 5.28
CA ALA A 86 -1.35 -20.39 4.06
C ALA A 86 -2.55 -21.32 4.25
N LEU A 87 -3.72 -20.89 3.78
CA LEU A 87 -4.92 -21.71 3.74
C LEU A 87 -5.30 -21.97 2.28
N PHE A 88 -5.52 -23.24 1.96
CA PHE A 88 -6.08 -23.65 0.68
C PHE A 88 -7.32 -24.51 0.92
N VAL A 89 -8.45 -24.05 0.37
CA VAL A 89 -9.72 -24.75 0.36
C VAL A 89 -10.13 -24.94 -1.09
N ARG A 90 -10.07 -26.18 -1.57
CA ARG A 90 -10.43 -26.50 -2.96
C ARG A 90 -11.91 -26.24 -3.23
N ASP A 91 -12.77 -26.64 -2.30
CA ASP A 91 -14.22 -26.46 -2.35
C ASP A 91 -14.79 -26.58 -0.94
N SER A 92 -15.27 -25.47 -0.38
CA SER A 92 -15.76 -25.36 1.00
C SER A 92 -16.96 -26.24 1.29
N ARG A 93 -17.79 -26.50 0.27
CA ARG A 93 -18.97 -27.38 0.38
C ARG A 93 -18.59 -28.82 0.77
N ASN A 94 -17.34 -29.20 0.52
CA ASN A 94 -16.79 -30.51 0.83
C ASN A 94 -15.75 -30.47 1.98
N ASP A 95 -15.54 -29.29 2.58
CA ASP A 95 -14.60 -29.08 3.67
C ASP A 95 -15.30 -29.23 5.03
N ALA A 96 -14.66 -29.94 5.97
CA ALA A 96 -15.25 -30.22 7.28
C ALA A 96 -15.37 -28.96 8.18
N THR A 97 -14.52 -27.96 7.94
CA THR A 97 -14.47 -26.71 8.70
C THR A 97 -15.28 -25.63 8.01
N PHE A 98 -15.15 -25.52 6.70
CA PHE A 98 -15.64 -24.35 5.94
C PHE A 98 -16.97 -24.56 5.21
N ALA A 99 -17.60 -25.74 5.30
CA ALA A 99 -18.93 -25.92 4.73
C ALA A 99 -19.93 -24.91 5.33
N GLY A 100 -20.57 -24.13 4.46
CA GLY A 100 -21.49 -23.07 4.87
C GLY A 100 -20.79 -21.79 5.35
N ASN A 101 -19.53 -21.58 4.94
CA ASN A 101 -18.83 -20.31 5.14
C ASN A 101 -19.62 -19.13 4.53
N GLU A 102 -19.49 -17.94 5.12
CA GLU A 102 -20.22 -16.74 4.69
C GLU A 102 -19.97 -16.40 3.20
N ASP A 103 -18.72 -16.49 2.72
CA ASP A 103 -18.41 -16.23 1.31
C ASP A 103 -19.06 -17.26 0.36
N GLU A 104 -19.20 -18.51 0.80
CA GLU A 104 -19.92 -19.57 0.07
C GLU A 104 -21.42 -19.26 0.01
N VAL A 105 -22.02 -18.94 1.16
CA VAL A 105 -23.48 -18.81 1.29
C VAL A 105 -23.99 -17.50 0.68
N GLU A 106 -23.25 -16.40 0.86
CA GLU A 106 -23.69 -15.06 0.44
C GLU A 106 -23.27 -14.72 -0.99
N PHE A 107 -22.08 -15.16 -1.42
CA PHE A 107 -21.49 -14.77 -2.71
C PHE A 107 -21.31 -15.95 -3.67
N GLY A 108 -21.53 -17.18 -3.22
CA GLY A 108 -21.31 -18.39 -4.02
C GLY A 108 -19.83 -18.75 -4.18
N LEU A 109 -18.94 -18.11 -3.42
CA LEU A 109 -17.49 -18.27 -3.54
C LEU A 109 -17.01 -19.37 -2.59
N HIS A 110 -16.75 -20.54 -3.16
CA HIS A 110 -16.47 -21.76 -2.40
C HIS A 110 -15.04 -22.27 -2.58
N ASN A 111 -14.22 -21.61 -3.40
CA ASN A 111 -12.79 -21.89 -3.49
C ASN A 111 -11.99 -20.73 -2.87
N TYR A 112 -10.95 -21.07 -2.12
CA TYR A 112 -10.11 -20.09 -1.44
C TYR A 112 -8.64 -20.49 -1.45
N LEU A 113 -7.77 -19.53 -1.76
CA LEU A 113 -6.34 -19.62 -1.45
C LEU A 113 -5.89 -18.30 -0.82
N GLY A 114 -5.41 -18.35 0.41
CA GLY A 114 -4.96 -17.18 1.17
C GLY A 114 -3.58 -17.35 1.77
N LEU A 115 -2.86 -16.24 1.86
CA LEU A 115 -1.53 -16.12 2.43
C LEU A 115 -1.52 -15.02 3.49
N PRO A 116 -0.82 -15.21 4.62
CA PRO A 116 -0.70 -14.17 5.63
C PRO A 116 0.08 -12.97 5.09
N VAL A 117 -0.26 -11.79 5.60
CA VAL A 117 0.44 -10.53 5.34
C VAL A 117 0.98 -10.01 6.67
N HIS A 118 2.25 -9.63 6.70
CA HIS A 118 2.97 -9.21 7.90
C HIS A 118 3.31 -7.72 7.86
N ASP A 119 3.31 -7.08 9.04
CA ASP A 119 3.87 -5.74 9.19
C ASP A 119 5.39 -5.76 9.34
N GLY A 120 6.00 -4.57 9.44
CA GLY A 120 7.45 -4.43 9.62
C GLY A 120 8.03 -5.03 10.91
N SER A 121 7.18 -5.45 11.86
CA SER A 121 7.58 -6.18 13.07
C SER A 121 7.49 -7.70 12.92
N GLY A 122 6.96 -8.20 11.80
CA GLY A 122 6.69 -9.61 11.56
C GLY A 122 5.36 -10.09 12.14
N LYS A 123 4.48 -9.19 12.58
CA LYS A 123 3.14 -9.55 13.06
C LYS A 123 2.19 -9.71 11.88
N VAL A 124 1.36 -10.75 11.87
CA VAL A 124 0.28 -10.90 10.89
C VAL A 124 -0.76 -9.80 11.09
N VAL A 125 -1.04 -9.05 10.03
CA VAL A 125 -1.99 -7.92 10.03
C VAL A 125 -3.10 -8.08 9.01
N GLY A 126 -3.10 -9.16 8.24
CA GLY A 126 -4.06 -9.36 7.17
C GLY A 126 -3.75 -10.56 6.30
N THR A 127 -4.37 -10.59 5.12
CA THR A 127 -4.17 -11.64 4.13
C THR A 127 -4.17 -11.10 2.71
N VAL A 128 -3.42 -11.73 1.82
CA VAL A 128 -3.69 -11.71 0.38
C VAL A 128 -4.43 -13.00 0.05
N CYS A 129 -5.55 -12.92 -0.66
CA CYS A 129 -6.29 -14.12 -1.04
C CYS A 129 -6.96 -14.02 -2.40
N VAL A 130 -7.29 -15.18 -2.95
CA VAL A 130 -8.11 -15.34 -4.15
C VAL A 130 -9.34 -16.18 -3.83
N LEU A 131 -10.46 -15.85 -4.48
CA LEU A 131 -11.73 -16.59 -4.38
C LEU A 131 -12.31 -16.90 -5.76
N ASP A 132 -13.01 -18.02 -5.86
CA ASP A 132 -13.65 -18.49 -7.09
C ASP A 132 -15.01 -19.15 -6.78
N ASP A 133 -15.92 -19.09 -7.76
CA ASP A 133 -17.24 -19.74 -7.72
C ASP A 133 -17.21 -21.15 -8.35
N SER A 134 -16.01 -21.70 -8.50
CA SER A 134 -15.77 -23.05 -8.97
C SER A 134 -14.69 -23.75 -8.14
N ALA A 135 -14.86 -25.06 -7.94
CA ALA A 135 -13.84 -25.88 -7.29
C ALA A 135 -12.54 -25.87 -8.13
N ARG A 136 -11.43 -25.43 -7.54
CA ARG A 136 -10.20 -25.15 -8.27
C ARG A 136 -8.94 -25.62 -7.56
N GLU A 137 -7.98 -26.06 -8.36
CA GLU A 137 -6.60 -26.30 -7.94
C GLU A 137 -5.68 -25.19 -8.48
N TYR A 138 -4.62 -24.89 -7.73
CA TYR A 138 -3.60 -23.93 -8.13
C TYR A 138 -2.27 -24.64 -8.36
N THR A 139 -1.70 -24.39 -9.53
CA THR A 139 -0.34 -24.82 -9.88
C THR A 139 0.70 -24.13 -9.00
N ASP A 140 1.89 -24.72 -8.90
CA ASP A 140 3.01 -24.13 -8.15
C ASP A 140 3.35 -22.72 -8.66
N LYS A 141 3.17 -22.48 -9.97
CA LYS A 141 3.38 -21.16 -10.58
C LYS A 141 2.36 -20.13 -10.09
N GLU A 142 1.07 -20.48 -10.05
CA GLU A 142 0.02 -19.58 -9.55
C GLU A 142 0.21 -19.31 -8.04
N ARG A 143 0.57 -20.33 -7.27
CA ARG A 143 0.89 -20.19 -5.84
C ARG A 143 2.09 -19.26 -5.62
N ALA A 144 3.16 -19.44 -6.40
CA ALA A 144 4.34 -18.59 -6.34
C ALA A 144 4.02 -17.14 -6.75
N GLN A 145 3.14 -16.93 -7.73
CA GLN A 145 2.69 -15.61 -8.13
C GLN A 145 1.93 -14.90 -7.00
N LEU A 146 0.99 -15.59 -6.34
CA LEU A 146 0.27 -15.02 -5.20
C LEU A 146 1.21 -14.75 -4.02
N SER A 147 2.18 -15.63 -3.78
CA SER A 147 3.19 -15.47 -2.73
C SER A 147 4.13 -14.28 -2.98
N ALA A 148 4.55 -14.07 -4.22
CA ALA A 148 5.32 -12.88 -4.59
C ALA A 148 4.53 -11.61 -4.32
N PHE A 149 3.24 -11.59 -4.66
CA PHE A 149 2.37 -10.45 -4.39
C PHE A 149 2.12 -10.20 -2.91
N ALA A 150 1.95 -11.24 -2.09
CA ALA A 150 1.86 -11.10 -0.64
C ALA A 150 3.12 -10.41 -0.08
N GLY A 151 4.32 -10.79 -0.54
CA GLY A 151 5.56 -10.12 -0.14
C GLY A 151 5.65 -8.65 -0.57
N GLU A 152 5.04 -8.27 -1.69
CA GLU A 152 4.95 -6.85 -2.09
C GLU A 152 4.01 -6.05 -1.19
N VAL A 153 2.91 -6.67 -0.76
CA VAL A 153 2.00 -6.07 0.21
C VAL A 153 2.71 -5.88 1.56
N ASP A 154 3.46 -6.88 2.05
CA ASP A 154 4.28 -6.75 3.27
C ASP A 154 5.23 -5.55 3.19
N MET A 155 5.93 -5.41 2.06
CA MET A 155 6.83 -4.28 1.82
C MET A 155 6.09 -2.94 1.83
N ALA A 156 4.92 -2.85 1.19
CA ALA A 156 4.13 -1.62 1.15
C ALA A 156 3.64 -1.20 2.56
N LEU A 157 3.25 -2.18 3.39
CA LEU A 157 2.84 -1.94 4.77
C LEU A 157 4.02 -1.53 5.65
N CYS A 158 5.19 -2.15 5.45
CA CYS A 158 6.42 -1.79 6.15
C CYS A 158 6.82 -0.32 5.88
N ILE A 159 6.80 0.11 4.62
CA ILE A 159 7.11 1.51 4.23
C ILE A 159 6.12 2.49 4.86
N SER A 160 4.83 2.15 4.87
CA SER A 160 3.79 3.01 5.43
C SER A 160 3.89 3.19 6.95
N ALA A 161 4.51 2.22 7.65
CA ALA A 161 4.72 2.26 9.09
C ALA A 161 6.02 2.97 9.51
N MET A 162 6.91 3.31 8.56
CA MET A 162 8.13 4.04 8.90
C MET A 162 7.81 5.50 9.25
N PRO A 163 8.27 6.01 10.40
CA PRO A 163 8.18 7.43 10.68
C PRO A 163 8.98 8.18 9.60
N VAL A 164 8.33 9.08 8.87
CA VAL A 164 9.02 9.99 7.95
C VAL A 164 10.13 10.67 8.74
N PRO A 165 11.41 10.60 8.35
CA PRO A 165 12.43 11.39 9.02
C PRO A 165 12.01 12.85 8.86
N GLN A 166 11.62 13.46 9.97
CA GLN A 166 11.26 14.86 9.99
C GLN A 166 12.52 15.61 9.57
N LEU A 167 12.53 16.11 8.34
CA LEU A 167 13.47 17.12 7.91
C LEU A 167 13.15 18.37 8.72
N ASP A 168 13.61 18.38 9.97
CA ASP A 168 13.63 19.59 10.77
C ASP A 168 14.49 20.58 10.00
N CYS A 169 13.82 21.55 9.42
CA CYS A 169 14.38 22.61 8.62
C CYS A 169 15.60 23.19 9.33
N PHE A 170 16.72 23.23 8.61
CA PHE A 170 17.88 24.05 8.92
C PHE A 170 17.43 25.52 9.05
N SER A 171 16.96 25.90 10.25
CA SER A 171 16.58 27.26 10.62
C SER A 171 17.45 27.70 11.79
N ASP A 172 18.76 27.57 11.62
CA ASP A 172 19.69 28.44 12.32
C ASP A 172 19.93 29.69 11.48
N ARG A 173 19.22 30.76 11.81
CA ARG A 173 19.61 32.12 11.43
C ARG A 173 19.27 33.08 12.57
N PRO A 174 20.25 33.63 13.31
CA PRO A 174 19.96 34.68 14.26
C PRO A 174 19.85 36.00 13.50
N THR A 175 18.64 36.51 13.30
CA THR A 175 18.41 37.89 12.85
C THR A 175 17.84 38.71 13.98
N ARG A 176 18.72 39.35 14.77
CA ARG A 176 18.35 40.53 15.57
C ARG A 176 19.12 41.74 15.05
N LEU A 177 18.60 42.32 13.96
CA LEU A 177 18.87 43.72 13.61
C LEU A 177 17.92 44.59 14.43
N SER A 178 18.40 45.12 15.56
CA SER A 178 17.76 46.28 16.20
C SER A 178 18.35 47.55 15.60
N ARG A 179 17.47 48.35 14.98
CA ARG A 179 17.75 49.70 14.46
C ARG A 179 17.98 50.67 15.62
N THR A 180 19.06 51.44 15.56
CA THR A 180 19.17 52.76 16.22
C THR A 180 19.79 53.78 15.25
N PRO A 181 19.36 55.06 15.29
CA PRO A 181 19.61 56.02 14.23
C PRO A 181 20.95 56.78 14.37
N ILE A 182 21.30 57.41 13.24
CA ILE A 182 22.56 58.06 12.85
C ILE A 182 22.84 59.38 13.62
N HIS A 183 24.07 59.58 14.15
CA HIS A 183 24.94 60.74 13.86
C HIS A 183 26.30 60.76 14.62
N VAL A 184 27.33 61.32 13.93
CA VAL A 184 28.66 61.84 14.40
C VAL A 184 29.76 60.77 14.62
N ALA A 185 31.03 60.84 14.17
CA ALA A 185 31.92 61.80 13.47
C ALA A 185 33.06 60.98 12.80
N ILE A 186 33.49 61.32 11.58
CA ILE A 186 34.80 61.96 11.21
C ILE A 186 36.07 61.16 11.58
N SER A 187 36.91 60.93 10.55
CA SER A 187 38.34 60.51 10.52
C SER A 187 38.66 59.17 11.19
N ASP A 188 39.07 58.12 10.48
CA ASP A 188 40.36 58.02 9.81
C ASP A 188 40.31 57.00 8.67
N PHE A 189 40.29 57.48 7.43
CA PHE A 189 40.38 56.65 6.22
C PHE A 189 41.64 57.01 5.45
N TRP A 190 42.80 56.83 6.08
CA TRP A 190 44.12 56.88 5.43
C TRP A 190 45.11 56.01 6.22
N LYS A 191 45.28 54.75 5.80
CA LYS A 191 46.59 54.12 5.52
C LYS A 191 46.45 52.63 5.22
N ALA A 192 47.22 52.22 4.22
CA ALA A 192 47.52 50.85 3.82
C ALA A 192 46.46 50.16 2.93
N ARG A 193 46.35 50.62 1.69
CA ARG A 193 46.31 49.67 0.57
C ARG A 193 47.01 50.28 -0.64
N ASP A 194 48.31 50.08 -0.65
CA ASP A 194 49.20 50.40 -1.76
C ASP A 194 49.30 49.18 -2.69
N SER A 195 49.27 49.47 -4.00
CA SER A 195 49.75 48.69 -5.15
C SER A 195 49.10 47.32 -5.41
N SER A 196 48.67 46.93 -6.62
CA SER A 196 49.09 47.27 -7.99
C SER A 196 47.97 46.79 -8.96
N HIS A 197 47.45 47.61 -9.89
CA HIS A 197 47.84 47.69 -11.34
C HIS A 197 47.42 46.43 -12.17
N TRP A 198 46.65 46.42 -13.27
CA TRP A 198 46.39 47.30 -14.45
C TRP A 198 44.99 46.92 -15.04
N LEU A 199 44.09 47.86 -15.41
CA LEU A 199 43.76 48.40 -16.78
C LEU A 199 43.34 47.31 -17.81
N SER A 200 42.33 47.43 -18.68
CA SER A 200 41.42 48.50 -19.09
C SER A 200 40.42 47.99 -20.16
N SER A 201 39.34 48.76 -20.35
CA SER A 201 38.61 48.99 -21.60
C SER A 201 37.63 47.95 -22.17
N LEU A 202 36.36 48.18 -21.83
CA LEU A 202 35.30 48.61 -22.75
C LEU A 202 35.68 48.65 -24.26
N LEU A 203 35.01 47.89 -25.11
CA LEU A 203 34.37 48.44 -26.33
C LEU A 203 33.36 47.46 -26.95
N ILE A 204 32.30 48.08 -27.45
CA ILE A 204 31.07 47.56 -28.05
C ILE A 204 31.36 47.24 -29.54
N MET A 205 30.70 46.23 -30.11
CA MET A 205 29.94 46.27 -31.39
C MET A 205 29.90 44.94 -32.14
N ASN A 206 28.66 44.49 -32.37
CA ASN A 206 28.09 43.95 -33.61
C ASN A 206 28.69 42.69 -34.27
N GLY A 207 27.85 41.66 -34.36
CA GLY A 207 27.32 41.28 -35.68
C GLY A 207 27.60 39.86 -36.18
N TRP A 208 26.49 39.12 -36.34
CA TRP A 208 26.12 38.25 -37.46
C TRP A 208 26.98 37.05 -37.89
N ILE A 209 26.25 35.92 -37.96
CA ILE A 209 26.47 34.61 -38.61
C ILE A 209 27.21 33.58 -37.77
#